data_AF-A0A3M2STB2-F1
#
_entry.id   AF-A0A3M2STB2-F1
#
_cell.length_a   1.000
_cell.length_b   1.000
_cell.length_c   1.000
_cell.angle_alpha   90.00
_cell.angle_beta   90.00
_cell.angle_gamma   90.00
#
_symmetry.space_group_name_H-M   'P 1'
#
loop_
_entity.id
_entity.type
_entity.pdbx_description
1 polymer ?
#
loop_
_entity_poly.entity_id
_entity_poly.type
_entity_poly.pdbx_seq_one_letter_code
_entity_poly.pdbx_strand_id
1 'polypeptide(L)'
;GAAAWLRAEGRQAEYLDGGFVAWREAGLPLIQTDHLPPRDGQGRTVWVTRARPKIDRIACPWLIRRFVDPRAVILFVAPSEVSGVAERHEAAPFDIEDVFFSHRGDLCSFDVMLAELGLSVPALDRLAVIVRAADTARLDLAPEAAGLLAVSLGLSRMYADDLEQLEAGMLVYDALYRPAPIRPWPSTRVWARIGLLSFGGPAGQIALMHRILVEEQKWLGERRFLHALNYCMLLPGPEAMQLAVYIGWLMHRTLGGIIAGLLFVLPGVVAIMSLSWVYAIWGNTGVLEGLFFGLKAAVLAIVVQAVIRIGSRALKNRTMIGIAAASFLAIFAFSVPFPIIILTAALVGFVGARA
;
A
#
# COMPACT_ATOMS: atom_id res chain seq x y z
N GLY A 1 -35.08 -34.03 10.23
CA GLY A 1 -34.90 -35.26 11.02
C GLY A 1 -33.56 -35.32 11.74
N ALA A 2 -32.44 -35.26 11.02
CA ALA A 2 -31.09 -35.50 11.57
C ALA A 2 -30.69 -34.62 12.77
N ALA A 3 -30.89 -33.30 12.70
CA ALA A 3 -30.52 -32.39 13.79
C ALA A 3 -31.29 -32.68 15.10
N ALA A 4 -32.55 -33.10 15.01
CA ALA A 4 -33.34 -33.48 16.18
C ALA A 4 -32.82 -34.80 16.80
N TRP A 5 -32.44 -35.77 15.97
CA TRP A 5 -31.85 -37.03 16.42
C TRP A 5 -30.51 -36.80 17.13
N LEU A 6 -29.63 -35.99 16.54
CA LEU A 6 -28.34 -35.64 17.16
C LEU A 6 -28.50 -34.94 18.50
N ARG A 7 -29.50 -34.05 18.63
CA ARG A 7 -29.82 -33.42 19.93
C ARG A 7 -30.35 -34.41 20.96
N ALA A 8 -31.11 -35.42 20.54
CA ALA A 8 -31.57 -36.50 21.44
C ALA A 8 -30.39 -37.35 21.95
N GLU A 9 -29.30 -37.47 21.18
CA GLU A 9 -28.03 -38.08 21.60
C GLU A 9 -27.11 -37.12 22.38
N GLY A 10 -27.59 -35.94 22.78
CA GLY A 10 -26.82 -34.96 23.56
C GLY A 10 -25.80 -34.15 22.75
N ARG A 11 -25.85 -34.19 21.41
CA ARG A 11 -24.95 -33.41 20.54
C ARG A 11 -25.57 -32.06 20.19
N GLN A 12 -24.76 -31.00 20.14
CA GLN A 12 -25.20 -29.72 19.60
C GLN A 12 -25.37 -29.84 18.08
N ALA A 13 -26.57 -29.61 17.59
CA ALA A 13 -26.89 -29.69 16.17
C ALA A 13 -28.01 -28.71 15.81
N GLU A 14 -27.82 -28.02 14.69
CA GLU A 14 -28.76 -27.09 14.09
C GLU A 14 -29.08 -27.54 12.65
N TYR A 15 -30.13 -26.98 12.05
CA TYR A 15 -30.40 -27.17 10.62
C TYR A 15 -30.28 -25.82 9.93
N LEU A 16 -29.76 -25.83 8.71
CA LEU A 16 -29.72 -24.66 7.84
C LEU A 16 -31.10 -24.48 7.20
N ASP A 17 -31.79 -23.39 7.52
CA ASP A 17 -33.09 -23.08 6.93
C ASP A 17 -32.95 -22.89 5.40
N GLY A 18 -33.89 -23.44 4.64
CA GLY A 18 -33.80 -23.55 3.17
C GLY A 18 -32.68 -24.46 2.61
N GLY A 19 -31.80 -24.97 3.48
CA GLY A 19 -30.77 -25.94 3.15
C GLY A 19 -29.83 -25.52 2.01
N PHE A 20 -29.34 -26.52 1.27
CA PHE A 20 -28.41 -26.31 0.15
C PHE A 20 -29.03 -25.49 -0.98
N VAL A 21 -30.34 -25.63 -1.23
CA VAL A 21 -31.03 -24.92 -2.32
C VAL A 21 -31.01 -23.41 -2.06
N ALA A 22 -31.43 -22.98 -0.88
CA ALA A 22 -31.40 -21.56 -0.51
C ALA A 22 -29.97 -21.00 -0.46
N TRP A 23 -28.99 -21.79 0.00
CA TRP A 23 -27.59 -21.39 -0.01
C TRP A 23 -27.08 -21.09 -1.43
N ARG A 24 -27.38 -21.99 -2.38
CA ARG A 24 -27.03 -21.83 -3.79
C ARG A 24 -27.76 -20.64 -4.43
N GLU A 25 -29.06 -20.50 -4.17
CA GLU A 25 -29.87 -19.39 -4.70
C GLU A 25 -29.43 -18.03 -4.17
N ALA A 26 -28.91 -17.98 -2.94
CA ALA A 26 -28.29 -16.79 -2.36
C ALA A 26 -26.90 -16.47 -2.97
N GLY A 27 -26.40 -17.29 -3.90
CA GLY A 27 -25.09 -17.11 -4.52
C GLY A 27 -23.94 -17.25 -3.53
N LEU A 28 -24.15 -17.98 -2.43
CA LEU A 28 -23.11 -18.21 -1.43
C LEU A 28 -22.06 -19.20 -1.95
N PRO A 29 -20.83 -19.17 -1.39
CA PRO A 29 -19.73 -20.00 -1.89
C PRO A 29 -20.08 -21.48 -1.85
N LEU A 30 -19.77 -22.17 -2.95
CA LEU A 30 -19.91 -23.61 -3.11
C LEU A 30 -18.55 -24.17 -3.53
N ILE A 31 -18.33 -25.45 -3.21
CA ILE A 31 -17.12 -26.16 -3.62
C ILE A 31 -17.46 -27.06 -4.79
N GLN A 32 -16.68 -26.91 -5.87
CA GLN A 32 -16.69 -27.84 -6.98
C GLN A 32 -15.95 -29.12 -6.59
N THR A 33 -16.61 -30.26 -6.79
CA THR A 33 -16.11 -31.55 -6.33
C THR A 33 -15.42 -32.38 -7.43
N ASP A 34 -15.43 -31.89 -8.67
CA ASP A 34 -15.04 -32.66 -9.86
C ASP A 34 -13.56 -33.10 -9.84
N HIS A 35 -12.72 -32.35 -9.13
CA HIS A 35 -11.28 -32.59 -9.03
C HIS A 35 -10.82 -32.93 -7.61
N LEU A 36 -11.75 -33.29 -6.71
CA LEU A 36 -11.37 -33.77 -5.37
C LEU A 36 -10.88 -35.22 -5.44
N PRO A 37 -9.81 -35.57 -4.68
CA PRO A 37 -9.42 -36.96 -4.55
C PRO A 37 -10.52 -37.76 -3.86
N PRO A 38 -10.58 -39.09 -4.11
CA PRO A 38 -11.50 -39.96 -3.38
C PRO A 38 -11.23 -39.87 -1.88
N ARG A 39 -12.28 -40.13 -1.09
CA ARG A 39 -12.16 -40.19 0.36
C ARG A 39 -11.65 -41.55 0.79
N ASP A 40 -10.71 -41.56 1.73
CA ASP A 40 -10.17 -42.78 2.33
C ASP A 40 -11.24 -43.52 3.17
N GLY A 41 -10.87 -44.68 3.73
CA GLY A 41 -11.78 -45.48 4.58
C GLY A 41 -12.27 -44.77 5.86
N GLN A 42 -11.73 -43.60 6.20
CA GLN A 42 -12.18 -42.75 7.32
C GLN A 42 -12.96 -41.52 6.85
N GLY A 43 -13.25 -41.43 5.54
CA GLY A 43 -13.97 -40.33 4.93
C GLY A 43 -13.12 -39.08 4.73
N ARG A 44 -11.78 -39.16 4.64
CA ARG A 44 -10.87 -38.02 4.50
C ARG A 44 -10.29 -37.95 3.10
N THR A 45 -10.10 -36.74 2.58
CA THR A 45 -9.32 -36.50 1.36
C THR A 45 -7.83 -36.61 1.68
N VAL A 46 -7.05 -37.20 0.77
CA VAL A 46 -5.60 -37.35 0.89
C VAL A 46 -4.91 -36.53 -0.18
N TRP A 47 -3.90 -35.76 0.21
CA TRP A 47 -3.17 -34.85 -0.66
C TRP A 47 -1.67 -35.05 -0.46
N VAL A 48 -0.89 -34.88 -1.51
CA VAL A 48 0.56 -35.08 -1.46
C VAL A 48 1.32 -33.96 -2.14
N THR A 49 2.43 -33.53 -1.53
CA THR A 49 3.35 -32.56 -2.11
C THR A 49 4.78 -32.81 -1.63
N ARG A 50 5.71 -31.96 -2.06
CA ARG A 50 7.13 -32.07 -1.73
C ARG A 50 7.39 -31.66 -0.27
N ALA A 51 8.29 -32.39 0.37
CA ALA A 51 8.84 -32.08 1.68
C ALA A 51 9.47 -30.69 1.74
N ARG A 52 9.67 -30.20 2.98
CA ARG A 52 10.17 -28.84 3.29
C ARG A 52 9.25 -27.75 2.71
N PRO A 53 7.97 -27.72 3.14
CA PRO A 53 6.97 -26.84 2.57
C PRO A 53 7.32 -25.36 2.80
N LYS A 54 6.96 -24.53 1.82
CA LYS A 54 7.04 -23.07 1.87
C LYS A 54 5.79 -22.51 1.21
N ILE A 55 5.39 -21.31 1.63
CA ILE A 55 4.31 -20.50 1.06
C ILE A 55 3.15 -21.36 0.53
N ASP A 56 3.10 -21.67 -0.78
CA ASP A 56 2.04 -22.47 -1.41
C ASP A 56 1.82 -23.85 -0.78
N ARG A 57 2.90 -24.57 -0.42
CA ARG A 57 2.79 -25.89 0.27
C ARG A 57 2.30 -25.81 1.71
N ILE A 58 2.05 -24.61 2.23
CA ILE A 58 1.33 -24.39 3.49
C ILE A 58 -0.04 -23.77 3.21
N ALA A 59 -0.12 -22.81 2.27
CA ALA A 59 -1.34 -22.11 1.90
C ALA A 59 -2.40 -23.08 1.33
N CYS A 60 -2.00 -23.98 0.43
CA CYS A 60 -2.89 -24.99 -0.16
C CYS A 60 -3.45 -25.95 0.91
N PRO A 61 -2.63 -26.60 1.77
CA PRO A 61 -3.13 -27.34 2.91
C PRO A 61 -4.06 -26.55 3.84
N TRP A 62 -3.76 -25.27 4.07
CA TRP A 62 -4.62 -24.40 4.86
C TRP A 62 -6.00 -24.22 4.21
N LEU A 63 -6.03 -23.92 2.92
CA LEU A 63 -7.27 -23.80 2.13
C LEU A 63 -8.08 -25.10 2.19
N ILE A 64 -7.41 -26.23 1.93
CA ILE A 64 -8.03 -27.56 1.95
C ILE A 64 -8.66 -27.82 3.32
N ARG A 65 -7.92 -27.63 4.41
CA ARG A 65 -8.41 -27.90 5.77
C ARG A 65 -9.44 -26.91 6.29
N ARG A 66 -9.53 -25.70 5.73
CA ARG A 66 -10.51 -24.69 6.16
C ARG A 66 -11.79 -24.71 5.36
N PHE A 67 -11.72 -25.07 4.08
CA PHE A 67 -12.86 -24.97 3.17
C PHE A 67 -13.31 -26.32 2.62
N VAL A 68 -12.39 -27.22 2.29
CA VAL A 68 -12.71 -28.48 1.58
C VAL A 68 -12.98 -29.64 2.54
N ASP A 69 -12.01 -29.95 3.40
CA ASP A 69 -12.07 -31.09 4.30
C ASP A 69 -11.23 -30.83 5.55
N PRO A 70 -11.86 -30.56 6.71
CA PRO A 70 -11.14 -30.29 7.95
C PRO A 70 -10.32 -31.46 8.48
N ARG A 71 -10.53 -32.67 7.94
CA ARG A 71 -9.78 -33.88 8.31
C ARG A 71 -8.81 -34.31 7.20
N ALA A 72 -8.55 -33.46 6.20
CA ALA A 72 -7.64 -33.78 5.11
C ALA A 72 -6.25 -34.20 5.61
N VAL A 73 -5.75 -35.28 5.02
CA VAL A 73 -4.41 -35.80 5.24
C VAL A 73 -3.46 -35.18 4.23
N ILE A 74 -2.37 -34.59 4.70
CA ILE A 74 -1.35 -33.96 3.87
C ILE A 74 -0.07 -34.77 4.01
N LEU A 75 0.43 -35.29 2.90
CA LEU A 75 1.64 -36.09 2.83
C LEU A 75 2.77 -35.23 2.25
N PHE A 76 3.88 -35.18 2.97
CA PHE A 76 5.11 -34.54 2.53
C PHE A 76 6.15 -35.60 2.22
N VAL A 77 6.62 -35.65 0.98
CA VAL A 77 7.54 -36.70 0.50
C VAL A 77 8.68 -36.11 -0.33
N ALA A 78 9.71 -36.90 -0.62
CA ALA A 78 10.76 -36.43 -1.53
C ALA A 78 10.16 -36.11 -2.91
N PRO A 79 10.69 -35.12 -3.65
CA PRO A 79 10.11 -34.72 -4.95
C PRO A 79 9.92 -35.87 -5.94
N SER A 80 10.83 -36.84 -5.96
CA SER A 80 10.76 -38.03 -6.83
C SER A 80 9.67 -39.03 -6.41
N GLU A 81 9.18 -38.95 -5.19
CA GLU A 81 8.21 -39.92 -4.63
C GLU A 81 6.76 -39.43 -4.75
N VAL A 82 6.53 -38.16 -5.08
CA VAL A 82 5.19 -37.56 -5.09
C VAL A 82 4.23 -38.35 -5.97
N SER A 83 4.61 -38.66 -7.21
CA SER A 83 3.74 -39.41 -8.14
C SER A 83 3.45 -40.83 -7.67
N GLY A 84 4.46 -41.54 -7.14
CA GLY A 84 4.28 -42.91 -6.64
C GLY A 84 3.42 -42.97 -5.38
N VAL A 85 3.53 -41.96 -4.51
CA VAL A 85 2.70 -41.82 -3.30
C VAL A 85 1.28 -41.41 -3.67
N ALA A 86 1.11 -40.51 -4.65
CA ALA A 86 -0.19 -40.13 -5.19
C ALA A 86 -0.96 -41.35 -5.71
N GLU A 87 -0.31 -42.18 -6.53
CA GLU A 87 -0.91 -43.40 -7.08
C GLU A 87 -1.23 -44.42 -5.97
N ARG A 88 -0.28 -44.69 -5.07
CA ARG A 88 -0.46 -45.69 -4.01
C ARG A 88 -1.57 -45.35 -3.02
N HIS A 89 -1.75 -44.07 -2.71
CA HIS A 89 -2.69 -43.59 -1.70
C HIS A 89 -3.93 -42.91 -2.28
N GLU A 90 -4.12 -42.97 -3.60
CA GLU A 90 -5.16 -42.24 -4.33
C GLU A 90 -5.23 -40.75 -3.93
N ALA A 91 -4.04 -40.18 -3.66
CA ALA A 91 -3.90 -38.82 -3.16
C ALA A 91 -3.78 -37.82 -4.30
N ALA A 92 -4.38 -36.64 -4.16
CA ALA A 92 -4.23 -35.56 -5.13
C ALA A 92 -2.86 -34.87 -4.97
N PRO A 93 -1.97 -34.91 -5.99
CA PRO A 93 -0.72 -34.19 -5.93
C PRO A 93 -0.91 -32.70 -6.25
N PHE A 94 -0.14 -31.83 -5.59
CA PHE A 94 -0.19 -30.38 -5.81
C PHE A 94 1.17 -29.71 -5.60
N ASP A 95 1.33 -28.51 -6.17
CA ASP A 95 2.56 -27.69 -6.11
C ASP A 95 3.84 -28.44 -6.57
N ILE A 96 3.68 -29.23 -7.62
CA ILE A 96 4.76 -29.86 -8.37
C ILE A 96 4.56 -29.66 -9.88
N GLU A 97 5.58 -29.87 -10.68
CA GLU A 97 5.43 -29.81 -12.14
C GLU A 97 4.52 -30.95 -12.64
N ASP A 98 3.81 -30.70 -13.74
CA ASP A 98 2.98 -31.68 -14.46
C ASP A 98 1.81 -32.30 -13.68
N VAL A 99 1.31 -31.64 -12.63
CA VAL A 99 0.09 -32.05 -11.93
C VAL A 99 -1.03 -31.02 -12.06
N PHE A 100 -2.28 -31.46 -11.85
CA PHE A 100 -3.47 -30.64 -12.06
C PHE A 100 -3.48 -29.37 -11.19
N PHE A 101 -3.18 -29.50 -9.90
CA PHE A 101 -3.06 -28.41 -8.94
C PHE A 101 -1.63 -27.84 -8.90
N SER A 102 -1.16 -27.39 -10.06
CA SER A 102 0.14 -26.74 -10.24
C SER A 102 -0.03 -25.27 -10.65
N HIS A 103 1.09 -24.57 -10.80
CA HIS A 103 1.14 -23.21 -11.31
C HIS A 103 0.60 -23.13 -12.74
N ARG A 104 -0.08 -22.03 -13.08
CA ARG A 104 -0.61 -21.79 -14.42
C ARG A 104 -0.32 -20.36 -14.86
N GLY A 105 0.67 -20.20 -15.74
CA GLY A 105 1.15 -18.88 -16.14
C GLY A 105 1.66 -18.10 -14.93
N ASP A 106 1.06 -16.94 -14.67
CA ASP A 106 1.40 -16.09 -13.52
C ASP A 106 0.78 -16.54 -12.19
N LEU A 107 -0.12 -17.53 -12.21
CA LEU A 107 -0.86 -17.99 -11.03
C LEU A 107 -0.11 -19.10 -10.29
N CYS A 108 -0.11 -19.01 -8.97
CA CYS A 108 0.45 -20.05 -8.09
C CYS A 108 -0.55 -21.20 -7.87
N SER A 109 -0.11 -22.31 -7.27
CA SER A 109 -0.99 -23.46 -6.99
C SER A 109 -2.19 -23.08 -6.12
N PHE A 110 -2.04 -22.14 -5.20
CA PHE A 110 -3.15 -21.63 -4.38
C PHE A 110 -4.25 -20.96 -5.21
N ASP A 111 -3.86 -20.12 -6.19
CA ASP A 111 -4.80 -19.49 -7.13
C ASP A 111 -5.56 -20.53 -7.94
N VAL A 112 -4.83 -21.53 -8.43
CA VAL A 112 -5.40 -22.61 -9.23
C VAL A 112 -6.39 -23.43 -8.43
N MET A 113 -6.08 -23.75 -7.16
CA MET A 113 -7.03 -24.42 -6.27
C MET A 113 -8.30 -23.58 -6.05
N LEU A 114 -8.19 -22.27 -5.85
CA LEU A 114 -9.39 -21.43 -5.69
C LEU A 114 -10.28 -21.46 -6.94
N ALA A 115 -9.67 -21.35 -8.12
CA ALA A 115 -10.39 -21.39 -9.39
C ALA A 115 -11.09 -22.74 -9.62
N GLU A 116 -10.37 -23.85 -9.46
CA GLU A 116 -10.86 -25.21 -9.71
C GLU A 116 -11.83 -25.72 -8.66
N LEU A 117 -11.77 -25.18 -7.43
CA LEU A 117 -12.74 -25.49 -6.38
C LEU A 117 -13.94 -24.55 -6.40
N GLY A 118 -13.98 -23.56 -7.31
CA GLY A 118 -15.06 -22.57 -7.38
C GLY A 118 -15.14 -21.63 -6.17
N LEU A 119 -14.03 -21.46 -5.44
CA LEU A 119 -13.95 -20.65 -4.23
C LEU A 119 -13.58 -19.20 -4.55
N SER A 120 -14.59 -18.36 -4.76
CA SER A 120 -14.42 -16.91 -4.89
C SER A 120 -15.13 -16.18 -3.76
N VAL A 121 -14.35 -15.65 -2.82
CA VAL A 121 -14.82 -14.72 -1.78
C VAL A 121 -13.78 -13.62 -1.61
N PRO A 122 -14.18 -12.36 -1.32
CA PRO A 122 -13.25 -11.24 -1.28
C PRO A 122 -12.03 -11.43 -0.37
N ALA A 123 -12.19 -12.17 0.73
CA ALA A 123 -11.09 -12.48 1.65
C ALA A 123 -10.09 -13.49 1.06
N LEU A 124 -10.56 -14.53 0.35
CA LEU A 124 -9.70 -15.48 -0.34
C LEU A 124 -9.03 -14.83 -1.56
N ASP A 125 -9.75 -14.01 -2.32
CA ASP A 125 -9.19 -13.29 -3.47
C ASP A 125 -8.01 -12.40 -3.04
N ARG A 126 -8.16 -11.68 -1.92
CA ARG A 126 -7.06 -10.88 -1.35
C ARG A 126 -5.90 -11.76 -0.91
N LEU A 127 -6.18 -12.84 -0.18
CA LEU A 127 -5.15 -13.76 0.29
C LEU A 127 -4.37 -14.36 -0.87
N ALA A 128 -5.05 -14.70 -1.96
CA ALA A 128 -4.45 -15.24 -3.18
C ALA A 128 -3.41 -14.29 -3.78
N VAL A 129 -3.67 -12.96 -3.80
CA VAL A 129 -2.67 -11.96 -4.21
C VAL A 129 -1.43 -12.00 -3.31
N ILE A 130 -1.61 -12.08 -1.99
CA ILE A 130 -0.51 -12.09 -1.02
C ILE A 130 0.34 -13.36 -1.18
N VAL A 131 -0.32 -14.51 -1.31
CA VAL A 131 0.33 -15.82 -1.50
C VAL A 131 1.10 -15.85 -2.81
N ARG A 132 0.45 -15.52 -3.94
CA ARG A 132 1.09 -15.43 -5.25
C ARG A 132 2.29 -14.50 -5.24
N ALA A 133 2.16 -13.32 -4.63
CA ALA A 133 3.24 -12.35 -4.53
C ALA A 133 4.47 -12.91 -3.80
N ALA A 134 4.24 -13.59 -2.68
CA ALA A 134 5.31 -14.18 -1.89
C ALA A 134 5.94 -15.38 -2.61
N ASP A 135 5.12 -16.25 -3.19
CA ASP A 135 5.56 -17.52 -3.80
C ASP A 135 6.33 -17.29 -5.11
N THR A 136 5.82 -16.39 -5.96
CA THR A 136 6.45 -16.05 -7.25
C THR A 136 7.53 -14.96 -7.16
N ALA A 137 7.97 -14.60 -5.94
CA ALA A 137 8.98 -13.57 -5.65
C ALA A 137 8.67 -12.16 -6.23
N ARG A 138 7.39 -11.84 -6.46
CA ARG A 138 6.89 -10.53 -6.90
C ARG A 138 6.34 -9.74 -5.71
N LEU A 139 7.24 -9.37 -4.81
CA LEU A 139 6.91 -8.81 -3.48
C LEU A 139 6.21 -7.44 -3.52
N ASP A 140 6.18 -6.79 -4.67
CA ASP A 140 5.51 -5.52 -4.92
C ASP A 140 4.01 -5.67 -5.18
N LEU A 141 3.53 -6.87 -5.52
CA LEU A 141 2.11 -7.15 -5.77
C LEU A 141 1.24 -6.99 -4.52
N ALA A 142 1.79 -7.27 -3.32
CA ALA A 142 1.11 -7.07 -2.05
C ALA A 142 2.10 -6.63 -0.96
N PRO A 143 1.79 -5.60 -0.15
CA PRO A 143 2.71 -5.13 0.90
C PRO A 143 2.98 -6.20 1.98
N GLU A 144 2.06 -7.13 2.19
CA GLU A 144 2.21 -8.23 3.15
C GLU A 144 3.15 -9.35 2.64
N ALA A 145 3.42 -9.42 1.34
CA ALA A 145 4.12 -10.54 0.71
C ALA A 145 5.55 -10.75 1.25
N ALA A 146 6.31 -9.67 1.43
CA ALA A 146 7.66 -9.74 1.99
C ALA A 146 7.66 -10.27 3.43
N GLY A 147 6.64 -9.91 4.22
CA GLY A 147 6.44 -10.41 5.57
C GLY A 147 6.09 -11.90 5.57
N LEU A 148 5.16 -12.32 4.72
CA LEU A 148 4.79 -13.73 4.56
C LEU A 148 6.00 -14.60 4.15
N LEU A 149 6.79 -14.14 3.17
CA LEU A 149 8.02 -14.82 2.76
C LEU A 149 9.00 -14.95 3.93
N ALA A 150 9.24 -13.87 4.67
CA ALA A 150 10.15 -13.89 5.83
C ALA A 150 9.68 -14.87 6.91
N VAL A 151 8.39 -14.86 7.25
CA VAL A 151 7.78 -15.79 8.22
C VAL A 151 7.90 -17.22 7.73
N SER A 152 7.57 -17.50 6.46
CA SER A 152 7.65 -18.86 5.89
C SER A 152 9.08 -19.41 5.90
N LEU A 153 10.07 -18.58 5.53
CA LEU A 153 11.48 -18.96 5.61
C LEU A 153 11.96 -19.17 7.06
N GLY A 154 11.44 -18.38 8.01
CA GLY A 154 11.70 -18.54 9.44
C GLY A 154 11.15 -19.86 9.97
N LEU A 155 9.88 -20.17 9.69
CA LEU A 155 9.25 -21.44 10.06
C LEU A 155 10.01 -22.63 9.50
N SER A 156 10.43 -22.58 8.23
CA SER A 156 11.23 -23.66 7.63
C SER A 156 12.57 -23.87 8.32
N ARG A 157 13.15 -22.85 8.95
CA ARG A 157 14.38 -23.01 9.76
C ARG A 157 14.12 -23.49 11.19
N MET A 158 12.95 -23.18 11.74
CA MET A 158 12.58 -23.55 13.11
C MET A 158 12.15 -25.01 13.22
N TYR A 159 11.48 -25.54 12.19
CA TYR A 159 10.91 -26.88 12.20
C TYR A 159 11.66 -27.80 11.23
N ALA A 160 12.09 -28.96 11.75
CA ALA A 160 12.65 -30.04 10.94
C ALA A 160 11.55 -30.94 10.37
N ASP A 161 10.48 -31.14 11.15
CA ASP A 161 9.29 -31.90 10.76
C ASP A 161 8.31 -31.04 9.96
N ASP A 162 7.86 -31.56 8.80
CA ASP A 162 7.02 -30.82 7.86
C ASP A 162 5.58 -30.65 8.36
N LEU A 163 5.06 -31.60 9.17
CA LEU A 163 3.72 -31.51 9.73
C LEU A 163 3.67 -30.50 10.88
N GLU A 164 4.67 -30.48 11.75
CA GLU A 164 4.81 -29.44 12.77
C GLU A 164 4.92 -28.05 12.13
N GLN A 165 5.70 -27.93 11.05
CA GLN A 165 5.80 -26.69 10.29
C GLN A 165 4.45 -26.27 9.68
N LEU A 166 3.70 -27.22 9.12
CA LEU A 166 2.36 -26.99 8.61
C LEU A 166 1.44 -26.44 9.70
N GLU A 167 1.34 -27.12 10.84
CA GLU A 167 0.49 -26.67 11.96
C GLU A 167 0.88 -25.27 12.46
N ALA A 168 2.18 -24.99 12.61
CA ALA A 168 2.67 -23.67 12.99
C ALA A 168 2.31 -22.58 11.94
N GLY A 169 2.35 -22.95 10.66
CA GLY A 169 2.03 -22.07 9.54
C GLY A 169 0.53 -21.75 9.40
N MET A 170 -0.36 -22.65 9.81
CA MET A 170 -1.83 -22.49 9.66
C MET A 170 -2.34 -21.16 10.24
N LEU A 171 -1.84 -20.77 11.41
CA LEU A 171 -2.27 -19.56 12.10
C LEU A 171 -1.94 -18.27 11.30
N VAL A 172 -0.84 -18.28 10.54
CA VAL A 172 -0.43 -17.14 9.71
C VAL A 172 -1.48 -16.88 8.63
N TYR A 173 -1.96 -17.94 7.98
CA TYR A 173 -2.99 -17.84 6.96
C TYR A 173 -4.36 -17.52 7.56
N ASP A 174 -4.70 -18.05 8.75
CA ASP A 174 -5.92 -17.64 9.47
C ASP A 174 -5.91 -16.13 9.76
N ALA A 175 -4.77 -15.56 10.16
CA ALA A 175 -4.61 -14.13 10.41
C ALA A 175 -4.67 -13.28 9.13
N LEU A 176 -4.09 -13.75 8.03
CA LEU A 176 -4.15 -13.06 6.74
C LEU A 176 -5.54 -13.13 6.09
N TYR A 177 -6.28 -14.23 6.32
CA TYR A 177 -7.66 -14.39 5.86
C TYR A 177 -8.64 -13.47 6.60
N ARG A 178 -8.40 -13.20 7.89
CA ARG A 178 -9.20 -12.26 8.71
C ARG A 178 -8.37 -11.03 9.08
N PRO A 179 -8.02 -10.15 8.12
CA PRO A 179 -7.19 -9.00 8.41
C PRO A 179 -7.96 -8.06 9.35
N ALA A 180 -7.31 -7.65 10.44
CA ALA A 180 -7.86 -6.60 11.29
C ALA A 180 -8.05 -5.32 10.47
N PRO A 181 -9.20 -4.62 10.56
CA PRO A 181 -9.33 -3.32 9.94
C PRO A 181 -8.30 -2.38 10.57
N ILE A 182 -7.32 -1.93 9.77
CA ILE A 182 -6.33 -0.94 10.20
C ILE A 182 -7.10 0.36 10.45
N ARG A 183 -7.41 0.65 11.72
CA ARG A 183 -8.13 1.87 12.10
C ARG A 183 -7.30 3.10 11.67
N PRO A 184 -7.91 4.14 11.08
CA PRO A 184 -7.18 5.33 10.61
C PRO A 184 -6.65 6.22 11.75
N TRP A 185 -7.06 5.97 13.00
CA TRP A 185 -6.80 6.88 14.12
C TRP A 185 -5.32 7.19 14.42
N PRO A 186 -4.37 6.24 14.31
CA PRO A 186 -2.95 6.56 14.48
C PRO A 186 -2.42 7.50 13.39
N SER A 187 -2.92 7.40 12.15
CA SER A 187 -2.46 8.23 11.03
C SER A 187 -3.00 9.65 11.09
N THR A 188 -4.21 9.87 11.57
CA THR A 188 -4.79 11.21 11.74
C THR A 188 -3.91 12.13 12.60
N ARG A 189 -3.35 11.61 13.70
CA ARG A 189 -2.47 12.38 14.59
C ARG A 189 -1.16 12.76 13.92
N VAL A 190 -0.59 11.84 13.13
CA VAL A 190 0.65 12.08 12.39
C VAL A 190 0.42 13.10 11.28
N TRP A 191 -0.68 13.00 10.53
CA TRP A 191 -1.04 13.99 9.52
C TRP A 191 -1.30 15.38 10.11
N ALA A 192 -1.97 15.45 11.26
CA ALA A 192 -2.14 16.72 11.99
C ALA A 192 -0.79 17.32 12.42
N ARG A 193 0.14 16.49 12.93
CA ARG A 193 1.50 16.91 13.27
C ARG A 193 2.28 17.40 12.06
N ILE A 194 2.18 16.70 10.92
CA ILE A 194 2.80 17.13 9.66
C ILE A 194 2.23 18.50 9.25
N GLY A 195 0.91 18.66 9.21
CA GLY A 195 0.27 19.93 8.85
C GLY A 195 0.67 21.09 9.76
N LEU A 196 0.73 20.87 11.08
CA LEU A 196 1.13 21.89 12.05
C LEU A 196 2.62 22.27 11.97
N LEU A 197 3.48 21.36 11.52
CA LEU A 197 4.94 21.57 11.44
C LEU A 197 5.41 21.91 10.02
N SER A 198 4.51 22.00 9.04
CA SER A 198 4.82 22.19 7.62
C SER A 198 5.24 23.63 7.29
N PHE A 199 6.44 24.02 7.72
CA PHE A 199 7.09 25.30 7.40
C PHE A 199 8.30 25.11 6.48
N GLY A 200 8.73 26.19 5.80
CA GLY A 200 9.98 26.19 5.02
C GLY A 200 9.84 25.90 3.52
N GLY A 201 8.63 26.03 2.96
CA GLY A 201 8.35 25.79 1.54
C GLY A 201 8.34 24.31 1.14
N PRO A 202 8.14 23.99 -0.15
CA PRO A 202 7.92 22.61 -0.60
C PRO A 202 9.05 21.65 -0.20
N ALA A 203 10.31 22.07 -0.36
CA ALA A 203 11.46 21.23 0.00
C ALA A 203 11.53 20.91 1.51
N GLY A 204 11.22 21.90 2.38
CA GLY A 204 11.17 21.69 3.83
C GLY A 204 10.02 20.78 4.25
N GLN A 205 8.85 20.95 3.63
CA GLN A 205 7.67 20.12 3.87
C GLN A 205 7.89 18.67 3.42
N ILE A 206 8.52 18.44 2.26
CA ILE A 206 8.86 17.11 1.77
C ILE A 206 9.89 16.44 2.69
N ALA A 207 10.91 17.18 3.14
CA ALA A 207 11.90 16.65 4.09
C ALA A 207 11.26 16.27 5.44
N LEU A 208 10.34 17.09 5.95
CA LEU A 208 9.57 16.79 7.15
C LEU A 208 8.74 15.51 6.98
N MET A 209 8.05 15.38 5.84
CA MET A 209 7.28 14.19 5.53
C MET A 209 8.15 12.95 5.41
N HIS A 210 9.32 13.04 4.77
CA HIS A 210 10.28 11.94 4.69
C HIS A 210 10.71 11.50 6.08
N ARG A 211 11.21 12.42 6.92
CA ARG A 211 11.60 12.13 8.30
C ARG A 211 10.48 11.45 9.09
N ILE A 212 9.27 12.01 9.06
CA ILE A 212 8.17 11.48 9.89
C ILE A 212 7.68 10.14 9.35
N LEU A 213 7.45 10.02 8.04
CA LEU A 213 6.77 8.85 7.44
C LEU A 213 7.72 7.67 7.16
N VAL A 214 8.98 7.97 6.82
CA VAL A 214 10.01 6.96 6.48
C VAL A 214 10.86 6.62 7.69
N GLU A 215 11.39 7.63 8.39
CA GLU A 215 12.36 7.39 9.48
C GLU A 215 11.68 7.10 10.83
N GLU A 216 10.76 7.99 11.27
CA GLU A 216 10.12 7.89 12.60
C GLU A 216 9.05 6.78 12.62
N GLN A 217 8.06 6.86 11.71
CA GLN A 217 6.93 5.92 11.68
C GLN A 217 7.20 4.63 10.91
N LYS A 218 8.16 4.63 9.98
CA LYS A 218 8.51 3.50 9.11
C LYS A 218 7.31 2.92 8.33
N TRP A 219 6.37 3.79 7.95
CA TRP A 219 5.17 3.40 7.18
C TRP A 219 5.46 3.22 5.70
N LEU A 220 6.43 3.97 5.17
CA LEU A 220 6.90 3.84 3.79
C LEU A 220 8.41 3.57 3.80
N GLY A 221 8.86 2.69 2.91
CA GLY A 221 10.29 2.53 2.62
C GLY A 221 10.80 3.62 1.68
N GLU A 222 12.12 3.86 1.71
CA GLU A 222 12.82 4.88 0.92
C GLU A 222 12.42 4.89 -0.57
N ARG A 223 12.51 3.72 -1.23
CA ARG A 223 12.20 3.59 -2.67
C ARG A 223 10.76 3.98 -2.98
N ARG A 224 9.83 3.63 -2.10
CA ARG A 224 8.39 3.89 -2.29
C ARG A 224 8.07 5.37 -2.08
N PHE A 225 8.74 6.01 -1.12
CA PHE A 225 8.63 7.46 -0.92
C PHE A 225 9.19 8.23 -2.12
N LEU A 226 10.38 7.88 -2.61
CA LEU A 226 10.98 8.52 -3.78
C LEU A 226 10.15 8.31 -5.05
N HIS A 227 9.56 7.12 -5.23
CA HIS A 227 8.65 6.87 -6.34
C HIS A 227 7.40 7.76 -6.28
N ALA A 228 6.80 7.89 -5.10
CA ALA A 228 5.67 8.80 -4.87
C ALA A 228 6.04 10.27 -5.16
N LEU A 229 7.21 10.70 -4.69
CA LEU A 229 7.72 12.05 -4.92
C LEU A 229 7.91 12.34 -6.41
N ASN A 230 8.59 11.44 -7.13
CA ASN A 230 8.82 11.58 -8.56
C ASN A 230 7.51 11.64 -9.34
N TYR A 231 6.50 10.86 -8.93
CA TYR A 231 5.17 10.90 -9.53
C TYR A 231 4.50 12.26 -9.31
N CYS A 232 4.52 12.79 -8.09
CA CYS A 232 3.95 14.10 -7.78
C CYS A 232 4.66 15.25 -8.51
N MET A 233 5.97 15.16 -8.74
CA MET A 233 6.70 16.17 -9.53
C MET A 233 6.25 16.27 -11.00
N LEU A 234 5.58 15.25 -11.53
CA LEU A 234 5.01 15.29 -12.88
C LEU A 234 3.63 15.96 -12.93
N LEU A 235 2.95 16.05 -11.78
CA LEU A 235 1.59 16.57 -11.71
C LEU A 235 1.60 18.09 -11.51
N PRO A 236 0.75 18.85 -12.22
CA PRO A 236 0.64 20.28 -11.99
C PRO A 236 0.03 20.56 -10.62
N GLY A 237 0.74 21.28 -9.75
CA GLY A 237 0.23 21.73 -8.45
C GLY A 237 1.27 21.74 -7.34
N PRO A 238 0.86 22.03 -6.09
CA PRO A 238 1.75 22.11 -4.94
C PRO A 238 2.29 20.73 -4.57
N GLU A 239 3.59 20.52 -4.76
CA GLU A 239 4.22 19.19 -4.73
C GLU A 239 4.06 18.51 -3.37
N ALA A 240 4.28 19.24 -2.27
CA ALA A 240 4.18 18.71 -0.92
C ALA A 240 2.75 18.29 -0.54
N MET A 241 1.74 19.05 -0.98
CA MET A 241 0.34 18.72 -0.74
C MET A 241 -0.09 17.50 -1.55
N GLN A 242 0.28 17.44 -2.83
CA GLN A 242 0.01 16.28 -3.68
C GLN A 242 0.65 15.01 -3.09
N LEU A 243 1.90 15.11 -2.61
CA LEU A 243 2.58 14.01 -1.95
C LEU A 243 1.86 13.58 -0.67
N ALA A 244 1.38 14.53 0.14
CA ALA A 244 0.63 14.23 1.36
C ALA A 244 -0.67 13.47 1.06
N VAL A 245 -1.45 13.94 0.07
CA VAL A 245 -2.68 13.28 -0.37
C VAL A 245 -2.39 11.89 -0.95
N TYR A 246 -1.36 11.76 -1.79
CA TYR A 246 -0.99 10.51 -2.43
C TYR A 246 -0.54 9.46 -1.41
N ILE A 247 0.32 9.85 -0.46
CA ILE A 247 0.77 8.94 0.61
C ILE A 247 -0.40 8.61 1.56
N GLY A 248 -1.24 9.59 1.90
CA GLY A 248 -2.47 9.34 2.67
C GLY A 248 -3.36 8.31 1.98
N TRP A 249 -3.51 8.42 0.65
CA TRP A 249 -4.26 7.47 -0.15
C TRP A 249 -3.60 6.08 -0.21
N LEU A 250 -2.27 6.03 -0.29
CA LEU A 250 -1.54 4.77 -0.26
C LEU A 250 -1.77 4.00 1.06
N MET A 251 -1.91 4.73 2.16
CA MET A 251 -2.08 4.16 3.50
C MET A 251 -3.51 3.70 3.81
N HIS A 252 -4.52 4.54 3.55
CA HIS A 252 -5.92 4.24 3.91
C HIS A 252 -6.90 4.54 2.77
N ARG A 253 -6.46 4.39 1.52
CA ARG A 253 -7.26 4.63 0.31
C ARG A 253 -7.91 6.02 0.35
N THR A 254 -9.13 6.15 -0.18
CA THR A 254 -9.84 7.42 -0.32
C THR A 254 -9.92 8.21 0.99
N LEU A 255 -10.29 7.55 2.09
CA LEU A 255 -10.38 8.19 3.41
C LEU A 255 -9.02 8.73 3.88
N GLY A 256 -7.96 7.96 3.70
CA GLY A 256 -6.61 8.40 4.06
C GLY A 256 -6.13 9.61 3.29
N GLY A 257 -6.39 9.63 1.97
CA GLY A 257 -6.04 10.77 1.12
C GLY A 257 -6.79 12.05 1.50
N ILE A 258 -8.09 11.93 1.79
CA ILE A 258 -8.93 13.06 2.24
C ILE A 258 -8.42 13.59 3.58
N ILE A 259 -8.18 12.71 4.56
CA ILE A 259 -7.71 13.11 5.89
C ILE A 259 -6.34 13.78 5.81
N ALA A 260 -5.40 13.19 5.07
CA ALA A 260 -4.05 13.73 4.90
C ALA A 260 -4.09 15.11 4.23
N GLY A 261 -4.83 15.26 3.13
CA GLY A 261 -4.98 16.53 2.42
C GLY A 261 -5.62 17.61 3.28
N LEU A 262 -6.74 17.30 3.95
CA LEU A 262 -7.43 18.25 4.82
C LEU A 262 -6.54 18.70 5.98
N LEU A 263 -5.91 17.77 6.70
CA LEU A 263 -5.07 18.10 7.86
C LEU A 263 -3.78 18.81 7.47
N PHE A 264 -3.30 18.63 6.24
CA PHE A 264 -2.17 19.37 5.72
C PHE A 264 -2.50 20.86 5.50
N VAL A 265 -3.70 21.17 5.01
CA VAL A 265 -4.12 22.54 4.65
C VAL A 265 -4.79 23.28 5.81
N LEU A 266 -5.56 22.56 6.64
CA LEU A 266 -6.42 23.12 7.68
C LEU A 266 -5.67 24.05 8.66
N PRO A 267 -4.46 23.73 9.16
CA PRO A 267 -3.72 24.63 10.05
C PRO A 267 -3.44 25.99 9.41
N GLY A 268 -3.08 26.00 8.12
CA GLY A 268 -2.83 27.22 7.36
C GLY A 268 -4.11 28.05 7.18
N VAL A 269 -5.24 27.40 6.87
CA VAL A 269 -6.55 28.05 6.76
C VAL A 269 -6.96 28.69 8.08
N VAL A 270 -6.85 27.95 9.20
CA VAL A 270 -7.18 28.47 10.53
C VAL A 270 -6.28 29.64 10.92
N ALA A 271 -4.97 29.57 10.60
CA ALA A 271 -4.05 30.66 10.86
C ALA A 271 -4.43 31.91 10.04
N ILE A 272 -4.63 31.79 8.73
CA ILE A 272 -4.99 32.93 7.87
C ILE A 272 -6.35 33.51 8.26
N MET A 273 -7.35 32.68 8.53
CA MET A 273 -8.67 33.15 8.96
C MET A 273 -8.60 33.88 10.30
N SER A 274 -7.84 33.36 11.27
CA SER A 274 -7.70 34.01 12.57
C SER A 274 -6.98 35.37 12.45
N LEU A 275 -5.87 35.44 11.68
CA LEU A 275 -5.22 36.73 11.40
C LEU A 275 -6.13 37.71 10.64
N SER A 276 -6.92 37.22 9.69
CA SER A 276 -7.86 38.06 8.93
C SER A 276 -8.95 38.64 9.82
N TRP A 277 -9.46 37.85 10.76
CA TRP A 277 -10.45 38.31 11.74
C TRP A 277 -9.85 39.39 12.66
N VAL A 278 -8.64 39.15 13.20
CA VAL A 278 -7.91 40.12 14.02
C VAL A 278 -7.72 41.44 13.26
N TYR A 279 -7.33 41.38 11.98
CA TYR A 279 -7.19 42.55 11.13
C TYR A 279 -8.52 43.29 10.91
N ALA A 280 -9.62 42.57 10.65
CA ALA A 280 -10.92 43.19 10.41
C ALA A 280 -11.45 43.99 11.61
N ILE A 281 -11.13 43.57 12.84
CA ILE A 281 -11.60 44.25 14.06
C ILE A 281 -10.65 45.38 14.47
N TRP A 282 -9.33 45.15 14.43
CA TRP A 282 -8.33 46.05 15.03
C TRP A 282 -7.43 46.77 14.02
N GLY A 283 -7.70 46.62 12.72
CA GLY A 283 -6.90 47.14 11.61
C GLY A 283 -6.59 48.64 11.67
N ASN A 284 -7.45 49.42 12.31
CA ASN A 284 -7.35 50.88 12.36
C ASN A 284 -6.72 51.42 13.66
N THR A 285 -6.10 50.55 14.47
CA THR A 285 -5.39 50.96 15.68
C THR A 285 -3.91 51.23 15.36
N GLY A 286 -3.34 52.31 15.91
CA GLY A 286 -1.92 52.67 15.66
C GLY A 286 -0.91 51.59 16.08
N VAL A 287 -1.30 50.68 16.98
CA VAL A 287 -0.51 49.50 17.36
C VAL A 287 -0.39 48.50 16.20
N LEU A 288 -1.49 48.23 15.49
CA LEU A 288 -1.47 47.28 14.36
C LEU A 288 -0.74 47.86 13.15
N GLU A 289 -0.82 49.18 12.95
CA GLU A 289 -0.08 49.89 11.89
C GLU A 289 1.45 49.79 12.09
N GLY A 290 1.94 50.00 13.33
CA GLY A 290 3.35 49.80 13.68
C GLY A 290 3.80 48.35 13.50
N LEU A 291 2.95 47.38 13.89
CA LEU A 291 3.22 45.95 13.67
C LEU A 291 3.30 45.62 12.17
N PHE A 292 2.39 46.13 11.34
CA PHE A 292 2.41 45.93 9.90
C PHE A 292 3.62 46.58 9.23
N PHE A 293 4.06 47.74 9.71
CA PHE A 293 5.30 48.34 9.23
C PHE A 293 6.51 47.44 9.52
N GLY A 294 6.61 46.93 10.75
CA GLY A 294 7.64 45.95 11.12
C GLY A 294 7.57 44.67 10.30
N LEU A 295 6.36 44.14 10.07
CA LEU A 295 6.14 42.97 9.23
C LEU A 295 6.54 43.22 7.77
N LYS A 296 6.16 44.37 7.18
CA LYS A 296 6.57 44.76 5.82
C LYS A 296 8.09 44.83 5.69
N ALA A 297 8.78 45.40 6.68
CA ALA A 297 10.24 45.45 6.72
C ALA A 297 10.86 44.04 6.79
N ALA A 298 10.32 43.16 7.64
CA ALA A 298 10.76 41.78 7.75
C ALA A 298 10.52 40.98 6.46
N VAL A 299 9.34 41.12 5.85
CA VAL A 299 9.00 40.48 4.57
C VAL A 299 9.94 40.98 3.47
N LEU A 300 10.21 42.29 3.40
CA LEU A 300 11.18 42.83 2.45
C LEU A 300 12.56 42.21 2.64
N ALA A 301 13.05 42.09 3.87
CA ALA A 301 14.32 41.45 4.17
C ALA A 301 14.36 39.97 3.72
N ILE A 302 13.29 39.20 3.96
CA ILE A 302 13.17 37.80 3.53
C ILE A 302 13.15 37.70 2.00
N VAL A 303 12.38 38.56 1.32
CA VAL A 303 12.29 38.59 -0.14
C VAL A 303 13.65 38.93 -0.75
N VAL A 304 14.34 39.95 -0.25
CA VAL A 304 15.70 40.32 -0.69
C VAL A 304 16.67 39.15 -0.46
N GLN A 305 16.62 38.50 0.70
CA GLN A 305 17.45 37.33 0.97
C GLN A 305 17.16 36.17 0.00
N ALA A 306 15.88 35.92 -0.31
CA ALA A 306 15.48 34.89 -1.27
C ALA A 306 15.98 35.20 -2.68
N VAL A 307 15.84 36.46 -3.13
CA VAL A 307 16.35 36.94 -4.42
C VAL A 307 17.86 36.76 -4.51
N ILE A 308 18.61 37.16 -3.47
CA ILE A 308 20.08 37.00 -3.44
C ILE A 308 20.47 35.51 -3.44
N ARG A 309 19.78 34.69 -2.65
CA ARG A 309 20.05 33.24 -2.55
C ARG A 309 19.77 32.51 -3.86
N ILE A 310 18.67 32.82 -4.54
CA ILE A 310 18.31 32.22 -5.83
C ILE A 310 19.21 32.79 -6.93
N GLY A 311 19.39 34.11 -6.95
CA GLY A 311 20.21 34.82 -7.92
C GLY A 311 21.67 34.37 -7.92
N SER A 312 22.30 34.19 -6.75
CA SER A 312 23.69 33.67 -6.65
C SER A 312 23.85 32.22 -7.14
N ARG A 313 22.76 31.44 -7.11
CA ARG A 313 22.74 30.08 -7.65
C ARG A 313 22.51 30.06 -9.16
N ALA A 314 21.63 30.93 -9.66
CA ALA A 314 21.22 30.96 -11.07
C ALA A 314 22.13 31.82 -11.97
N LEU A 315 22.56 33.00 -11.51
CA LEU A 315 23.33 33.98 -12.29
C LEU A 315 24.84 33.74 -12.08
N LYS A 316 25.49 33.07 -13.03
CA LYS A 316 26.91 32.68 -12.92
C LYS A 316 27.88 33.63 -13.63
N ASN A 317 27.41 34.44 -14.56
CA ASN A 317 28.24 35.33 -15.36
C ASN A 317 27.66 36.75 -15.42
N ARG A 318 28.50 37.71 -15.87
CA ARG A 318 28.12 39.13 -15.98
C ARG A 318 26.99 39.36 -16.99
N THR A 319 26.90 38.54 -18.04
CA THR A 319 25.85 38.63 -19.06
C THR A 319 24.47 38.24 -18.51
N MET A 320 24.37 37.18 -17.71
CA MET A 320 23.12 36.79 -17.04
C MET A 320 22.67 37.84 -16.04
N ILE A 321 23.59 38.48 -15.32
CA ILE A 321 23.27 39.61 -14.43
C ILE A 321 22.74 40.80 -15.25
N GLY A 322 23.36 41.11 -16.39
CA GLY A 322 22.90 42.14 -17.31
C GLY A 322 21.49 41.88 -17.86
N ILE A 323 21.20 40.64 -18.27
CA ILE A 323 19.87 40.22 -18.72
C ILE A 323 18.86 40.34 -17.57
N ALA A 324 19.22 39.91 -16.35
CA ALA A 324 18.33 40.03 -15.20
C ALA A 324 18.00 41.49 -14.86
N ALA A 325 18.99 42.38 -14.90
CA ALA A 325 18.80 43.82 -14.67
C ALA A 325 17.95 44.47 -15.77
N ALA A 326 18.19 44.13 -17.04
CA ALA A 326 17.39 44.61 -18.17
C ALA A 326 15.94 44.12 -18.10
N SER A 327 15.72 42.85 -17.76
CA SER A 327 14.39 42.27 -17.52
C SER A 327 13.68 42.96 -16.36
N PHE A 328 14.39 43.25 -15.26
CA PHE A 328 13.83 44.00 -14.14
C PHE A 328 13.39 45.40 -14.56
N LEU A 329 14.23 46.13 -15.30
CA LEU A 329 13.89 47.46 -15.82
C LEU A 329 12.72 47.41 -16.81
N ALA A 330 12.66 46.41 -17.68
CA ALA A 330 11.57 46.22 -18.63
C ALA A 330 10.21 46.03 -17.94
N ILE A 331 10.15 45.25 -16.85
CA ILE A 331 8.91 45.10 -16.07
C ILE A 331 8.64 46.34 -15.25
N PHE A 332 9.64 46.83 -14.50
CA PHE A 332 9.43 47.85 -13.48
C PHE A 332 9.16 49.24 -14.07
N ALA A 333 9.90 49.65 -15.11
CA ALA A 333 9.79 50.98 -15.69
C ALA A 333 8.87 51.03 -16.91
N PHE A 334 8.81 49.94 -17.69
CA PHE A 334 8.08 49.91 -18.97
C PHE A 334 6.83 49.01 -18.94
N SER A 335 6.54 48.36 -17.80
CA SER A 335 5.39 47.46 -17.63
C SER A 335 5.28 46.38 -18.72
N VAL A 336 6.43 45.93 -19.24
CA VAL A 336 6.47 44.92 -20.32
C VAL A 336 5.91 43.59 -19.80
N PRO A 337 4.98 42.93 -20.53
CA PRO A 337 4.42 41.65 -20.12
C PRO A 337 5.48 40.58 -19.87
N PHE A 338 5.34 39.87 -18.74
CA PHE A 338 6.26 38.81 -18.31
C PHE A 338 6.56 37.73 -19.37
N PRO A 339 5.59 37.25 -20.17
CA PRO A 339 5.87 36.25 -21.22
C PRO A 339 6.86 36.75 -22.28
N ILE A 340 6.80 38.03 -22.65
CA ILE A 340 7.69 38.62 -23.67
C ILE A 340 9.13 38.63 -23.16
N ILE A 341 9.32 38.92 -21.87
CA ILE A 341 10.63 38.97 -21.24
C ILE A 341 11.26 37.58 -21.14
N ILE A 342 10.47 36.56 -20.83
CA ILE A 342 10.95 35.17 -20.86
C ILE A 342 11.39 34.80 -22.28
N LEU A 343 10.57 35.11 -23.30
CA LEU A 343 10.88 34.78 -24.69
C LEU A 343 12.15 35.48 -25.19
N THR A 344 12.31 36.77 -24.90
CA THR A 344 13.50 37.52 -25.31
C THR A 344 14.74 37.08 -24.55
N ALA A 345 14.64 36.84 -23.23
CA ALA A 345 15.75 36.31 -22.44
C ALA A 345 16.17 34.91 -22.90
N ALA A 346 15.20 34.05 -23.25
CA ALA A 346 15.46 32.72 -23.80
C ALA A 346 16.15 32.79 -25.17
N LEU A 347 15.69 33.68 -26.06
CA LEU A 347 16.29 33.87 -27.38
C LEU A 347 17.73 34.41 -27.28
N VAL A 348 17.95 35.42 -26.43
CA VAL A 348 19.28 35.99 -26.17
C VAL A 348 20.21 34.94 -25.55
N GLY A 349 19.71 34.14 -24.62
CA GLY A 349 20.44 33.03 -24.03
C GLY A 349 20.80 31.93 -25.04
N PHE A 350 19.88 31.59 -25.94
CA PHE A 350 20.09 30.57 -26.98
C PHE A 350 21.13 31.00 -28.02
N VAL A 351 21.08 32.26 -28.46
CA VAL A 351 22.07 32.82 -29.39
C VAL A 351 23.43 32.94 -28.71
N GLY A 352 23.47 33.40 -27.45
CA GLY A 352 24.70 33.54 -26.68
C GLY A 352 25.34 32.23 -26.23
N ALA A 353 24.63 31.10 -26.26
CA ALA A 353 25.18 29.77 -25.99
C ALA A 353 25.79 29.08 -27.23
N ARG A 354 25.51 29.61 -28.43
CA ARG A 354 26.02 29.11 -29.72
C ARG A 354 27.20 29.91 -30.27
N ALA A 355 27.48 31.08 -29.70
CA ALA A 355 28.66 31.90 -29.97
C ALA A 355 29.74 31.60 -28.91
#